data_AF-G5H8J0-F1
#
_entry.id   AF-G5H8J0-F1
#
_cell.length_a   1.000
_cell.length_b   1.000
_cell.length_c   1.000
_cell.angle_alpha   90.00
_cell.angle_beta   90.00
_cell.angle_gamma   90.00
#
_symmetry.space_group_name_H-M   'P 1'
#
loop_
_entity.id
_entity.type
_entity.pdbx_description
1 polymer ?
#
loop_
_entity_poly.entity_id
_entity_poly.type
_entity_poly.pdbx_seq_one_letter_code
_entity_poly.pdbx_strand_id
1 'polypeptide(L)'
;MKQLDTKLMHPAEQIKVIIGRIYRSGMTTTSGGNVSIMDDNGDMWITPSAIDKGSLTERDIICVKADGTIVGPHKPSSEYPFHKAIYQMRPGMRSVIHAHPPALVSFSITHQIPNTNIIPQARRICGKIGFAPYACPGSQELGQKIAAEFRNHPDYKAVIMENHGVVLCGEDLMDAYQRFETLELCARTELNAKVLGNPTYLTDEQIGQHEASLPTDYPHFMGVTYPSDERAIRTDICRIVRRSCDQGLMISTYGTVSVRWRGNDFLITPPGVPRWDIEPENIVQVKNGMVEAGKIPSRSVAMHQAIYQSNPHIDSIILTQSPALMGFCTSGVKFDVRTIPESWIQLQDVPIVPFGLQYEDPMAIPEMTKKHPCLLLANDSVLITGKKLIDTFDHLEVAEFSAKSLIMAAPIGKLKPINDKEIEELRIAFHVGE
;
A
#
# COMPACT_ATOMS: atom_id res chain seq x y z
N MET A 1 11.16 1.28 -13.40
CA MET A 1 11.07 -0.20 -13.47
C MET A 1 10.21 -0.57 -14.67
N LYS A 2 10.33 -1.79 -15.21
CA LYS A 2 9.41 -2.27 -16.25
C LYS A 2 8.01 -2.48 -15.63
N GLN A 3 6.99 -2.11 -16.39
CA GLN A 3 5.59 -2.26 -16.00
C GLN A 3 5.23 -3.75 -15.93
N LEU A 4 4.42 -4.17 -14.95
CA LEU A 4 3.89 -5.53 -14.92
C LEU A 4 2.62 -5.63 -15.77
N ASP A 5 2.57 -6.59 -16.70
CA ASP A 5 1.37 -6.96 -17.45
C ASP A 5 1.13 -8.46 -17.23
N THR A 6 0.14 -8.83 -16.41
CA THR A 6 -0.10 -10.25 -16.08
C THR A 6 -0.68 -11.05 -17.24
N LYS A 7 -1.13 -10.40 -18.32
CA LYS A 7 -1.83 -11.03 -19.45
C LYS A 7 -0.90 -11.33 -20.62
N LEU A 8 -0.03 -10.38 -20.98
CA LEU A 8 0.79 -10.48 -22.19
C LEU A 8 2.26 -10.75 -21.91
N MET A 9 2.72 -10.47 -20.69
CA MET A 9 4.11 -10.69 -20.31
C MET A 9 4.39 -12.17 -20.06
N HIS A 10 5.52 -12.66 -20.54
CA HIS A 10 5.95 -14.03 -20.27
C HIS A 10 6.15 -14.25 -18.75
N PRO A 11 5.77 -15.41 -18.17
CA PRO A 11 5.86 -15.65 -16.72
C PRO A 11 7.24 -15.35 -16.10
N ALA A 12 8.32 -15.71 -16.79
CA ALA A 12 9.69 -15.41 -16.33
C ALA A 12 9.95 -13.90 -16.15
N GLU A 13 9.40 -13.08 -17.03
CA GLU A 13 9.52 -11.63 -16.96
C GLU A 13 8.67 -11.05 -15.84
N GLN A 14 7.44 -11.54 -15.67
CA GLN A 14 6.57 -11.16 -14.55
C GLN A 14 7.26 -11.44 -13.20
N ILE A 15 7.80 -12.65 -13.03
CA ILE A 15 8.53 -13.06 -11.82
C ILE A 15 9.71 -12.13 -11.56
N LYS A 16 10.51 -11.82 -12.60
CA LYS A 16 11.67 -10.93 -12.47
C LYS A 16 11.28 -9.52 -12.04
N VAL A 17 10.18 -8.98 -12.56
CA VAL A 17 9.66 -7.65 -12.15
C VAL A 17 9.32 -7.66 -10.67
N ILE A 18 8.53 -8.64 -10.21
CA ILE A 18 8.04 -8.69 -8.84
C ILE A 18 9.13 -9.00 -7.83
N ILE A 19 9.99 -10.00 -8.06
CA ILE A 19 11.06 -10.30 -7.11
C ILE A 19 12.04 -9.11 -6.97
N GLY A 20 12.24 -8.36 -8.06
CA GLY A 20 13.02 -7.12 -8.01
C GLY A 20 12.36 -6.03 -7.16
N ARG A 21 11.02 -5.89 -7.19
CA ARG A 21 10.29 -4.95 -6.31
C ARG A 21 10.40 -5.36 -4.85
N ILE A 22 10.22 -6.65 -4.55
CA ILE A 22 10.35 -7.23 -3.20
C ILE A 22 11.77 -6.97 -2.66
N TYR A 23 12.80 -7.26 -3.46
CA TYR A 23 14.20 -7.08 -3.05
C TYR A 23 14.57 -5.61 -2.81
N ARG A 24 14.25 -4.71 -3.76
CA ARG A 24 14.56 -3.26 -3.60
C ARG A 24 13.86 -2.62 -2.40
N SER A 25 12.71 -3.16 -2.01
CA SER A 25 11.95 -2.67 -0.85
C SER A 25 12.43 -3.25 0.48
N GLY A 26 13.52 -4.04 0.48
CA GLY A 26 14.07 -4.66 1.70
C GLY A 26 13.18 -5.76 2.29
N MET A 27 12.26 -6.32 1.48
CA MET A 27 11.29 -7.33 1.91
C MET A 27 11.80 -8.78 1.73
N THR A 28 13.03 -8.94 1.26
CA THR A 28 13.76 -10.22 1.22
C THR A 28 15.27 -9.96 1.13
N THR A 29 16.07 -11.03 1.13
CA THR A 29 17.54 -10.97 1.04
C THR A 29 18.03 -11.45 -0.32
N THR A 30 19.36 -11.43 -0.53
CA THR A 30 20.01 -11.87 -1.77
C THR A 30 19.54 -13.24 -2.26
N SER A 31 19.39 -14.23 -1.37
CA SER A 31 18.99 -15.59 -1.73
C SER A 31 17.61 -15.99 -1.22
N GLY A 32 17.03 -15.19 -0.33
CA GLY A 32 15.74 -15.45 0.29
C GLY A 32 14.56 -15.25 -0.66
N GLY A 33 13.41 -15.76 -0.23
CA GLY A 33 12.15 -15.69 -0.96
C GLY A 33 12.13 -16.43 -2.30
N ASN A 34 10.93 -16.69 -2.78
CA ASN A 34 10.69 -17.31 -4.07
C ASN A 34 9.30 -16.95 -4.59
N VAL A 35 9.20 -16.88 -5.91
CA VAL A 35 7.98 -16.52 -6.62
C VAL A 35 7.76 -17.54 -7.72
N SER A 36 6.52 -17.99 -7.89
CA SER A 36 6.15 -18.85 -9.01
C SER A 36 4.85 -18.44 -9.67
N ILE A 37 4.70 -18.86 -10.94
CA ILE A 37 3.48 -18.79 -11.73
C ILE A 37 3.18 -20.17 -12.30
N MET A 38 1.91 -20.59 -12.24
CA MET A 38 1.38 -21.73 -12.97
C MET A 38 0.83 -21.27 -14.32
N ASP A 39 1.33 -21.86 -15.40
CA ASP A 39 0.93 -21.58 -16.78
C ASP A 39 -0.23 -22.50 -17.22
N ASP A 40 -0.94 -22.13 -18.29
CA ASP A 40 -2.16 -22.83 -18.75
C ASP A 40 -1.89 -24.27 -19.22
N ASN A 41 -0.68 -24.52 -19.72
CA ASN A 41 -0.25 -25.85 -20.13
C ASN A 41 0.18 -26.75 -18.95
N GLY A 42 0.10 -26.26 -17.71
CA GLY A 42 0.52 -26.97 -16.51
C GLY A 42 2.01 -26.85 -16.18
N ASP A 43 2.77 -26.06 -16.94
CA ASP A 43 4.15 -25.73 -16.62
C ASP A 43 4.18 -24.72 -15.47
N MET A 44 5.13 -24.87 -14.55
CA MET A 44 5.32 -23.95 -13.45
C MET A 44 6.65 -23.21 -13.60
N TRP A 45 6.58 -21.88 -13.69
CA TRP A 45 7.75 -21.01 -13.70
C TRP A 45 8.07 -20.60 -12.27
N ILE A 46 9.33 -20.73 -11.85
CA ILE A 46 9.75 -20.45 -10.46
C ILE A 46 11.15 -19.84 -10.40
N THR A 47 11.36 -18.95 -9.43
CA THR A 47 12.70 -18.43 -9.13
C THR A 47 13.69 -19.56 -8.80
N PRO A 48 14.97 -19.44 -9.22
CA PRO A 48 16.00 -20.43 -8.94
C PRO A 48 16.46 -20.40 -7.47
N SER A 49 17.04 -21.51 -7.03
CA SER A 49 17.68 -21.62 -5.70
C SER A 49 19.05 -20.93 -5.66
N ALA A 50 19.34 -20.27 -4.54
CA ALA A 50 20.66 -19.68 -4.21
C ALA A 50 21.25 -18.67 -5.22
N ILE A 51 20.42 -18.09 -6.09
CA ILE A 51 20.82 -16.99 -6.99
C ILE A 51 20.46 -15.64 -6.36
N ASP A 52 21.37 -14.68 -6.55
CA ASP A 52 21.22 -13.28 -6.17
C ASP A 52 19.99 -12.62 -6.83
N LYS A 53 18.98 -12.28 -6.03
CA LYS A 53 17.76 -11.59 -6.48
C LYS A 53 18.03 -10.19 -7.03
N GLY A 54 19.12 -9.54 -6.63
CA GLY A 54 19.50 -8.20 -7.08
C GLY A 54 19.98 -8.18 -8.53
N SER A 55 20.64 -9.24 -9.00
CA SER A 55 21.15 -9.39 -10.36
C SER A 55 20.37 -10.39 -11.24
N LEU A 56 19.32 -11.00 -10.68
CA LEU A 56 18.48 -11.99 -11.38
C LEU A 56 17.90 -11.46 -12.70
N THR A 57 18.05 -12.25 -13.75
CA THR A 57 17.49 -12.00 -15.08
C THR A 57 16.39 -13.01 -15.41
N GLU A 58 15.63 -12.72 -16.47
CA GLU A 58 14.57 -13.61 -16.99
C GLU A 58 15.09 -15.00 -17.36
N ARG A 59 16.35 -15.09 -17.81
CA ARG A 59 17.00 -16.35 -18.19
C ARG A 59 17.30 -17.26 -17.01
N ASP A 60 17.33 -16.71 -15.80
CA ASP A 60 17.59 -17.46 -14.58
C ASP A 60 16.33 -18.13 -14.02
N ILE A 61 15.14 -17.77 -14.52
CA ILE A 61 13.88 -18.39 -14.10
C ILE A 61 13.79 -19.81 -14.63
N ILE A 62 13.35 -20.71 -13.76
CA ILE A 62 13.27 -22.15 -14.05
C ILE A 62 11.84 -22.50 -14.42
N CYS A 63 11.67 -23.25 -15.51
CA CYS A 63 10.42 -23.86 -15.90
C CYS A 63 10.42 -25.32 -15.49
N VAL A 64 9.52 -25.70 -14.59
CA VAL A 64 9.23 -27.10 -14.26
C VAL A 64 8.01 -27.51 -15.08
N LYS A 65 8.20 -28.38 -16.06
CA LYS A 65 7.16 -28.88 -16.94
C LYS A 65 6.11 -29.67 -16.17
N ALA A 66 4.92 -29.81 -16.74
CA ALA A 66 3.83 -30.60 -16.15
C ALA A 66 4.23 -32.07 -15.83
N ASP A 67 5.14 -32.64 -16.62
CA ASP A 67 5.70 -33.99 -16.42
C ASP A 67 6.83 -34.05 -15.37
N GLY A 68 7.25 -32.90 -14.83
CA GLY A 68 8.34 -32.75 -13.88
C GLY A 68 9.70 -32.44 -14.49
N THR A 69 9.82 -32.37 -15.83
CA THR A 69 11.06 -32.00 -16.51
C THR A 69 11.48 -30.58 -16.13
N ILE A 70 12.75 -30.39 -15.76
CA ILE A 70 13.29 -29.07 -15.38
C ILE A 70 14.01 -28.47 -16.58
N VAL A 71 13.60 -27.26 -16.97
CA VAL A 71 14.18 -26.48 -18.07
C VAL A 71 14.70 -25.16 -17.52
N GLY A 72 15.99 -24.89 -17.72
CA GLY A 72 16.66 -23.67 -17.29
C GLY A 72 18.10 -23.94 -16.82
N PRO A 73 18.89 -22.88 -16.56
CA PRO A 73 20.31 -23.02 -16.22
C PRO A 73 20.57 -23.42 -14.77
N HIS A 74 19.57 -23.31 -13.87
CA HIS A 74 19.72 -23.54 -12.43
C HIS A 74 18.75 -24.59 -11.90
N LYS A 75 18.91 -24.93 -10.62
CA LYS A 75 17.90 -25.71 -9.89
C LYS A 75 16.72 -24.80 -9.51
N PRO A 76 15.46 -25.31 -9.53
CA PRO A 76 14.33 -24.58 -8.98
C PRO A 76 14.56 -24.28 -7.49
N SER A 77 13.82 -23.33 -6.93
CA SER A 77 13.85 -23.03 -5.49
C SER A 77 13.81 -24.32 -4.66
N SER A 78 14.59 -24.36 -3.57
CA SER A 78 14.52 -25.46 -2.58
C SER A 78 13.11 -25.63 -2.02
N GLU A 79 12.29 -24.59 -2.11
CA GLU A 79 10.94 -24.54 -1.57
C GLU A 79 9.85 -24.81 -2.60
N TYR A 80 10.24 -25.19 -3.82
CA TYR A 80 9.33 -25.72 -4.84
C TYR A 80 8.29 -26.73 -4.29
N PRO A 81 8.62 -27.65 -3.34
CA PRO A 81 7.64 -28.58 -2.81
C PRO A 81 6.36 -27.94 -2.25
N PHE A 82 6.43 -26.81 -1.55
CA PHE A 82 5.20 -26.16 -1.06
C PHE A 82 4.47 -25.41 -2.17
N HIS A 83 5.16 -24.82 -3.16
CA HIS A 83 4.47 -24.20 -4.31
C HIS A 83 3.62 -25.24 -5.03
N LYS A 84 4.20 -26.41 -5.30
CA LYS A 84 3.49 -27.54 -5.91
C LYS A 84 2.29 -27.97 -5.07
N ALA A 85 2.47 -28.12 -3.75
CA ALA A 85 1.39 -28.49 -2.84
C ALA A 85 0.23 -27.47 -2.83
N ILE A 86 0.55 -26.18 -2.86
CA ILE A 86 -0.44 -25.09 -2.93
C ILE A 86 -1.21 -25.16 -4.24
N TYR A 87 -0.54 -25.26 -5.40
CA TYR A 87 -1.24 -25.34 -6.70
C TYR A 87 -2.13 -26.57 -6.83
N GLN A 88 -1.67 -27.73 -6.35
CA GLN A 88 -2.48 -28.95 -6.32
C GLN A 88 -3.71 -28.80 -5.43
N MET A 89 -3.56 -28.11 -4.29
CA MET A 89 -4.64 -27.87 -3.34
C MET A 89 -5.61 -26.77 -3.82
N ARG A 90 -5.12 -25.78 -4.57
CA ARG A 90 -5.86 -24.60 -5.01
C ARG A 90 -5.71 -24.37 -6.52
N PRO A 91 -6.35 -25.20 -7.37
CA PRO A 91 -6.21 -25.10 -8.83
C PRO A 91 -6.61 -23.75 -9.44
N GLY A 92 -7.44 -22.95 -8.75
CA GLY A 92 -7.81 -21.59 -9.19
C GLY A 92 -6.76 -20.51 -8.92
N MET A 93 -5.73 -20.81 -8.11
CA MET A 93 -4.62 -19.88 -7.86
C MET A 93 -3.52 -20.14 -8.88
N ARG A 94 -2.97 -19.08 -9.47
CA ARG A 94 -1.96 -19.16 -10.54
C ARG A 94 -0.62 -18.54 -10.18
N SER A 95 -0.53 -17.89 -9.03
CA SER A 95 0.72 -17.32 -8.55
C SER A 95 0.91 -17.63 -7.07
N VAL A 96 2.17 -17.77 -6.67
CA VAL A 96 2.56 -17.91 -5.27
C VAL A 96 3.76 -17.01 -5.02
N ILE A 97 3.68 -16.20 -3.97
CA ILE A 97 4.78 -15.37 -3.46
C ILE A 97 5.11 -15.85 -2.06
N HIS A 98 6.39 -16.18 -1.84
CA HIS A 98 6.96 -16.37 -0.53
C HIS A 98 8.16 -15.42 -0.37
N ALA A 99 8.20 -14.73 0.77
CA ALA A 99 9.32 -13.88 1.13
C ALA A 99 9.41 -13.71 2.66
N HIS A 100 10.38 -12.89 3.06
CA HIS A 100 10.75 -12.67 4.46
C HIS A 100 10.69 -11.18 4.83
N PRO A 101 9.54 -10.49 4.64
CA PRO A 101 9.48 -9.08 4.96
C PRO A 101 9.54 -8.88 6.49
N PRO A 102 10.31 -7.90 7.00
CA PRO A 102 10.64 -7.82 8.42
C PRO A 102 9.45 -7.75 9.37
N ALA A 103 8.37 -7.05 9.02
CA ALA A 103 7.21 -6.96 9.91
C ALA A 103 6.49 -8.31 10.00
N LEU A 104 6.19 -8.97 8.87
CA LEU A 104 5.56 -10.31 8.92
C LEU A 104 6.46 -11.38 9.54
N VAL A 105 7.77 -11.31 9.36
CA VAL A 105 8.71 -12.18 10.07
C VAL A 105 8.63 -11.95 11.59
N SER A 106 8.43 -10.72 12.06
CA SER A 106 8.24 -10.42 13.48
C SER A 106 6.99 -11.11 14.06
N PHE A 107 5.90 -11.21 13.30
CA PHE A 107 4.71 -11.98 13.69
C PHE A 107 4.99 -13.50 13.66
N SER A 108 5.68 -13.98 12.62
CA SER A 108 6.10 -15.37 12.48
C SER A 108 6.91 -15.89 13.67
N ILE A 109 7.94 -15.15 14.10
CA ILE A 109 8.84 -15.56 15.20
C ILE A 109 8.21 -15.39 16.59
N THR A 110 7.16 -14.57 16.70
CA THR A 110 6.40 -14.40 17.95
C THR A 110 5.12 -15.25 18.00
N HIS A 111 4.92 -16.10 16.99
CA HIS A 111 3.78 -17.01 16.86
C HIS A 111 2.43 -16.28 16.93
N GLN A 112 2.38 -15.12 16.28
CA GLN A 112 1.19 -14.28 16.17
C GLN A 112 0.80 -14.10 14.71
N ILE A 113 -0.42 -13.59 14.50
CA ILE A 113 -0.97 -13.28 13.19
C ILE A 113 -1.34 -11.79 13.17
N PRO A 114 -0.98 -11.03 12.11
CA PRO A 114 -1.45 -9.66 11.95
C PRO A 114 -2.98 -9.59 11.89
N ASN A 115 -3.58 -8.67 12.65
CA ASN A 115 -5.02 -8.45 12.61
C ASN A 115 -5.41 -7.50 11.48
N THR A 116 -5.94 -8.06 10.40
CA THR A 116 -6.36 -7.32 9.21
C THR A 116 -7.49 -6.32 9.45
N ASN A 117 -8.17 -6.35 10.60
CA ASN A 117 -9.19 -5.36 10.96
C ASN A 117 -8.57 -4.02 11.43
N ILE A 118 -7.25 -3.87 11.40
CA ILE A 118 -6.61 -2.59 11.70
C ILE A 118 -6.93 -1.50 10.67
N ILE A 119 -7.13 -1.88 9.40
CA ILE A 119 -7.53 -0.98 8.30
C ILE A 119 -8.48 -1.71 7.33
N PRO A 120 -9.57 -1.08 6.82
CA PRO A 120 -10.55 -1.75 5.98
C PRO A 120 -9.94 -2.41 4.74
N GLN A 121 -8.93 -1.78 4.13
CA GLN A 121 -8.26 -2.32 2.95
C GLN A 121 -7.54 -3.64 3.23
N ALA A 122 -6.86 -3.78 4.37
CA ALA A 122 -6.15 -5.01 4.71
C ALA A 122 -7.13 -6.16 4.87
N ARG A 123 -8.27 -5.93 5.53
CA ARG A 123 -9.35 -6.92 5.65
C ARG A 123 -9.88 -7.36 4.29
N ARG A 124 -10.16 -6.41 3.40
CA ARG A 124 -10.70 -6.69 2.06
C ARG A 124 -9.74 -7.46 1.16
N ILE A 125 -8.45 -7.11 1.16
CA ILE A 125 -7.44 -7.68 0.24
C ILE A 125 -6.87 -9.00 0.76
N CYS A 126 -6.53 -9.04 2.06
CA CYS A 126 -5.82 -10.15 2.66
C CYS A 126 -6.75 -11.17 3.31
N GLY A 127 -7.97 -10.76 3.71
CA GLY A 127 -8.92 -11.64 4.36
C GLY A 127 -8.42 -12.10 5.73
N LYS A 128 -8.80 -13.32 6.13
CA LYS A 128 -8.19 -13.96 7.30
C LYS A 128 -6.86 -14.60 6.90
N ILE A 129 -5.94 -14.66 7.85
CA ILE A 129 -4.56 -15.14 7.64
C ILE A 129 -4.38 -16.45 8.41
N GLY A 130 -3.80 -17.45 7.77
CA GLY A 130 -3.47 -18.74 8.39
C GLY A 130 -2.11 -18.73 9.09
N PHE A 131 -1.85 -19.77 9.86
CA PHE A 131 -0.56 -19.96 10.54
C PHE A 131 -0.14 -21.43 10.46
N ALA A 132 0.90 -21.70 9.67
CA ALA A 132 1.45 -23.04 9.53
C ALA A 132 2.52 -23.28 10.61
N PRO A 133 2.39 -24.36 11.41
CA PRO A 133 3.43 -24.76 12.36
C PRO A 133 4.76 -25.06 11.69
N TYR A 134 5.84 -24.98 12.46
CA TYR A 134 7.20 -25.18 11.96
C TYR A 134 7.37 -26.54 11.29
N ALA A 135 8.08 -26.55 10.16
CA ALA A 135 8.68 -27.72 9.53
C ALA A 135 9.93 -27.26 8.77
N CYS A 136 10.82 -28.20 8.45
CA CYS A 136 12.06 -27.87 7.77
C CYS A 136 11.80 -27.16 6.41
N PRO A 137 12.40 -25.99 6.14
CA PRO A 137 12.29 -25.32 4.85
C PRO A 137 12.67 -26.23 3.68
N GLY A 138 11.90 -26.18 2.60
CA GLY A 138 12.05 -27.08 1.45
C GLY A 138 11.60 -28.54 1.64
N SER A 139 11.09 -28.92 2.82
CA SER A 139 10.53 -30.25 3.04
C SER A 139 9.11 -30.42 2.46
N GLN A 140 8.73 -31.66 2.18
CA GLN A 140 7.33 -31.99 1.84
C GLN A 140 6.39 -31.74 3.02
N GLU A 141 6.87 -31.94 4.26
CA GLU A 141 6.10 -31.71 5.48
C GLU A 141 5.64 -30.26 5.61
N LEU A 142 6.54 -29.30 5.32
CA LEU A 142 6.17 -27.88 5.31
C LEU A 142 5.08 -27.60 4.26
N GLY A 143 5.22 -28.16 3.06
CA GLY A 143 4.20 -28.05 2.01
C GLY A 143 2.84 -28.62 2.43
N GLN A 144 2.83 -29.76 3.15
CA GLN A 144 1.60 -30.38 3.66
C GLN A 144 0.93 -29.52 4.74
N LYS A 145 1.70 -28.93 5.66
CA LYS A 145 1.19 -28.03 6.71
C LYS A 145 0.57 -26.78 6.11
N ILE A 146 1.24 -26.14 5.16
CA ILE A 146 0.72 -24.96 4.45
C ILE A 146 -0.56 -25.32 3.66
N ALA A 147 -0.53 -26.42 2.91
CA ALA A 147 -1.70 -26.85 2.15
C ALA A 147 -2.89 -27.22 3.04
N ALA A 148 -2.64 -27.70 4.27
CA ALA A 148 -3.69 -27.96 5.25
C ALA A 148 -4.41 -26.67 5.69
N GLU A 149 -3.67 -25.58 5.93
CA GLU A 149 -4.27 -24.28 6.24
C GLU A 149 -5.24 -23.83 5.14
N PHE A 150 -4.80 -23.88 3.88
CA PHE A 150 -5.65 -23.52 2.73
C PHE A 150 -6.83 -24.47 2.49
N ARG A 151 -6.73 -25.73 2.93
CA ARG A 151 -7.80 -26.73 2.83
C ARG A 151 -8.87 -26.52 3.89
N ASN A 152 -8.44 -26.33 5.14
CA ASN A 152 -9.33 -26.16 6.27
C ASN A 152 -10.02 -24.79 6.24
N HIS A 153 -9.38 -23.82 5.61
CA HIS A 153 -9.87 -22.45 5.47
C HIS A 153 -9.78 -21.99 4.00
N PRO A 154 -10.79 -22.32 3.17
CA PRO A 154 -10.80 -21.96 1.75
C PRO A 154 -10.74 -20.45 1.48
N ASP A 155 -11.18 -19.63 2.44
CA ASP A 155 -11.12 -18.17 2.37
C ASP A 155 -9.71 -17.61 2.59
N TYR A 156 -8.78 -18.39 3.12
CA TYR A 156 -7.40 -17.93 3.33
C TYR A 156 -6.68 -17.80 2.00
N LYS A 157 -5.91 -16.70 1.88
CA LYS A 157 -5.05 -16.39 0.73
C LYS A 157 -3.59 -16.13 1.13
N ALA A 158 -3.32 -16.14 2.44
CA ALA A 158 -2.01 -15.92 3.03
C ALA A 158 -1.85 -16.78 4.27
N VAL A 159 -0.65 -17.30 4.47
CA VAL A 159 -0.27 -18.13 5.62
C VAL A 159 1.07 -17.64 6.14
N ILE A 160 1.11 -17.28 7.43
CA ILE A 160 2.36 -17.06 8.17
C ILE A 160 2.94 -18.44 8.50
N MET A 161 4.25 -18.62 8.30
CA MET A 161 4.95 -19.85 8.64
C MET A 161 5.78 -19.61 9.90
N GLU A 162 5.60 -20.43 10.93
CA GLU A 162 6.32 -20.33 12.20
C GLU A 162 7.84 -20.24 12.02
N ASN A 163 8.49 -19.24 12.64
CA ASN A 163 9.94 -19.02 12.61
C ASN A 163 10.56 -18.96 11.20
N HIS A 164 9.82 -18.44 10.22
CA HIS A 164 10.24 -18.47 8.82
C HIS A 164 9.85 -17.21 8.04
N GLY A 165 8.57 -17.04 7.67
CA GLY A 165 8.14 -15.97 6.78
C GLY A 165 6.67 -16.06 6.42
N VAL A 166 6.30 -15.60 5.23
CA VAL A 166 4.91 -15.63 4.75
C VAL A 166 4.84 -16.27 3.37
N VAL A 167 3.76 -16.99 3.09
CA VAL A 167 3.41 -17.47 1.75
C VAL A 167 1.99 -17.02 1.40
N LEU A 168 1.81 -16.50 0.19
CA LEU A 168 0.53 -16.03 -0.32
C LEU A 168 0.29 -16.59 -1.72
N CYS A 169 -0.97 -16.83 -2.04
CA CYS A 169 -1.40 -17.25 -3.36
C CYS A 169 -2.35 -16.21 -3.98
N GLY A 170 -2.37 -16.13 -5.30
CA GLY A 170 -3.27 -15.24 -6.04
C GLY A 170 -3.71 -15.81 -7.38
N GLU A 171 -4.76 -15.21 -7.95
CA GLU A 171 -5.31 -15.60 -9.26
C GLU A 171 -4.37 -15.23 -10.41
N ASP A 172 -3.56 -14.19 -10.23
CA ASP A 172 -2.41 -13.84 -11.05
C ASP A 172 -1.31 -13.24 -10.17
N LEU A 173 -0.15 -12.92 -10.76
CA LEU A 173 0.98 -12.44 -9.96
C LEU A 173 0.72 -11.05 -9.34
N MET A 174 -0.11 -10.20 -9.97
CA MET A 174 -0.45 -8.89 -9.42
C MET A 174 -1.36 -9.02 -8.20
N ASP A 175 -2.34 -9.92 -8.22
CA ASP A 175 -3.20 -10.21 -7.07
C ASP A 175 -2.39 -10.70 -5.86
N ALA A 176 -1.46 -11.64 -6.06
CA ALA A 176 -0.58 -12.11 -4.98
C ALA A 176 0.33 -11.00 -4.45
N TYR A 177 0.90 -10.17 -5.34
CA TYR A 177 1.80 -9.09 -4.96
C TYR A 177 1.07 -7.97 -4.21
N GLN A 178 -0.12 -7.58 -4.67
CA GLN A 178 -0.97 -6.62 -3.98
C GLN A 178 -1.25 -7.07 -2.55
N ARG A 179 -1.58 -8.36 -2.36
CA ARG A 179 -1.81 -8.94 -1.04
C ARG A 179 -0.56 -8.96 -0.18
N PHE A 180 0.58 -9.28 -0.76
CA PHE A 180 1.87 -9.29 -0.06
C PHE A 180 2.22 -7.90 0.50
N GLU A 181 2.17 -6.85 -0.34
CA GLU A 181 2.44 -5.47 0.10
C GLU A 181 1.42 -4.98 1.14
N THR A 182 0.12 -5.26 0.93
CA THR A 182 -0.91 -4.84 1.88
C THR A 182 -0.77 -5.54 3.23
N LEU A 183 -0.41 -6.82 3.26
CA LEU A 183 -0.21 -7.55 4.51
C LEU A 183 1.03 -7.07 5.27
N GLU A 184 2.13 -6.74 4.58
CA GLU A 184 3.30 -6.11 5.21
C GLU A 184 2.96 -4.74 5.79
N LEU A 185 2.17 -3.91 5.09
CA LEU A 185 1.69 -2.64 5.65
C LEU A 185 0.81 -2.82 6.88
N CYS A 186 -0.08 -3.81 6.88
CA CYS A 186 -0.90 -4.17 8.04
C CYS A 186 0.00 -4.46 9.25
N ALA A 187 0.99 -5.34 9.08
CA ALA A 187 1.93 -5.69 10.13
C ALA A 187 2.77 -4.50 10.60
N ARG A 188 3.29 -3.67 9.69
CA ARG A 188 4.05 -2.45 10.04
C ARG A 188 3.19 -1.46 10.82
N THR A 189 1.93 -1.30 10.43
CA THR A 189 0.97 -0.42 11.10
C THR A 189 0.72 -0.90 12.54
N GLU A 190 0.46 -2.20 12.73
CA GLU A 190 0.29 -2.80 14.05
C GLU A 190 1.52 -2.63 14.93
N LEU A 191 2.72 -2.87 14.39
CA LEU A 191 3.98 -2.73 15.14
C LEU A 191 4.23 -1.27 15.53
N ASN A 192 4.05 -0.33 14.61
CA ASN A 192 4.22 1.10 14.87
C ASN A 192 3.22 1.59 15.93
N ALA A 193 1.95 1.17 15.84
CA ALA A 193 0.93 1.48 16.83
C ALA A 193 1.26 0.87 18.21
N LYS A 194 1.79 -0.35 18.27
CA LYS A 194 2.27 -1.00 19.51
C LYS A 194 3.44 -0.26 20.17
N VAL A 195 4.32 0.36 19.37
CA VAL A 195 5.43 1.17 19.91
C VAL A 195 4.90 2.47 20.54
N LEU A 196 3.89 3.08 19.92
CA LEU A 196 3.28 4.32 20.40
C LEU A 196 2.33 4.10 21.59
N GLY A 197 1.60 2.98 21.59
CA GLY A 197 0.55 2.66 22.55
C GLY A 197 -0.10 1.31 22.24
N ASN A 198 -1.43 1.25 22.22
CA ASN A 198 -2.16 0.03 21.82
C ASN A 198 -2.85 0.26 20.48
N PRO A 199 -2.77 -0.68 19.52
CA PRO A 199 -3.55 -0.59 18.29
C PRO A 199 -5.06 -0.65 18.56
N THR A 200 -5.81 0.20 17.88
CA THR A 200 -7.27 0.13 17.76
C THR A 200 -7.64 -0.68 16.52
N TYR A 201 -8.62 -1.57 16.66
CA TYR A 201 -9.12 -2.40 15.56
C TYR A 201 -10.57 -2.09 15.29
N LEU A 202 -10.96 -2.21 14.02
CA LEU A 202 -12.34 -2.03 13.59
C LEU A 202 -13.14 -3.32 13.81
N THR A 203 -14.44 -3.17 14.06
CA THR A 203 -15.38 -4.30 13.98
C THR A 203 -15.66 -4.65 12.52
N ASP A 204 -16.10 -5.88 12.25
CA ASP A 204 -16.54 -6.26 10.90
C ASP A 204 -17.71 -5.39 10.42
N GLU A 205 -18.56 -4.91 11.34
CA GLU A 205 -19.64 -3.96 11.04
C GLU A 205 -19.11 -2.60 10.56
N GLN A 206 -18.13 -2.02 11.27
CA GLN A 206 -17.49 -0.76 10.87
C GLN A 206 -16.80 -0.87 9.51
N ILE A 207 -16.16 -2.00 9.22
CA ILE A 207 -15.55 -2.27 7.91
C ILE A 207 -16.64 -2.36 6.84
N GLY A 208 -17.75 -3.07 7.11
CA GLY A 208 -18.88 -3.17 6.19
C GLY A 208 -19.55 -1.82 5.91
N GLN A 209 -19.71 -0.96 6.92
CA GLN A 209 -20.24 0.39 6.76
C GLN A 209 -19.32 1.25 5.88
N HIS A 210 -18.01 1.19 6.13
CA HIS A 210 -17.03 1.87 5.29
C HIS A 210 -17.07 1.35 3.84
N GLU A 211 -17.19 0.05 3.60
CA GLU A 211 -17.31 -0.48 2.23
C GLU A 211 -18.59 -0.04 1.53
N ALA A 212 -19.71 0.00 2.26
CA ALA A 212 -21.01 0.43 1.74
C ALA A 212 -21.07 1.93 1.43
N SER A 213 -20.24 2.75 2.07
CA SER A 213 -20.19 4.19 1.83
C SER A 213 -19.37 4.59 0.60
N LEU A 214 -18.58 3.66 0.04
CA LEU A 214 -17.77 3.94 -1.14
C LEU A 214 -18.67 4.11 -2.37
N PRO A 215 -18.53 5.21 -3.13
CA PRO A 215 -19.38 5.46 -4.27
C PRO A 215 -19.15 4.42 -5.38
N THR A 216 -20.26 3.88 -5.90
CA THR A 216 -20.27 2.82 -6.93
C THR A 216 -20.78 3.30 -8.28
N ASP A 217 -21.48 4.44 -8.32
CA ASP A 217 -22.02 5.04 -9.54
C ASP A 217 -21.62 6.52 -9.63
N TYR A 218 -21.31 6.96 -10.85
CA TYR A 218 -20.88 8.32 -11.13
C TYR A 218 -21.48 8.79 -12.45
N PRO A 219 -22.03 10.01 -12.53
CA PRO A 219 -22.48 10.55 -13.80
C PRO A 219 -21.26 10.74 -14.72
N HIS A 220 -21.41 10.36 -15.99
CA HIS A 220 -20.33 10.46 -16.98
C HIS A 220 -20.54 11.60 -17.97
N PHE A 221 -19.46 12.23 -18.40
CA PHE A 221 -19.50 13.17 -19.52
C PHE A 221 -18.79 12.61 -20.76
N MET A 222 -19.35 12.93 -21.93
CA MET A 222 -18.85 12.52 -23.24
C MET A 222 -17.99 13.61 -23.89
N GLY A 223 -17.26 13.27 -24.96
CA GLY A 223 -16.46 14.24 -25.72
C GLY A 223 -15.23 14.71 -24.96
N VAL A 224 -14.55 13.79 -24.28
CA VAL A 224 -13.35 14.06 -23.49
C VAL A 224 -12.24 14.60 -24.41
N THR A 225 -11.64 15.71 -24.02
CA THR A 225 -10.47 16.28 -24.68
C THR A 225 -9.32 16.36 -23.69
N TYR A 226 -8.09 16.15 -24.19
CA TYR A 226 -6.88 16.25 -23.38
C TYR A 226 -6.01 17.43 -23.81
N PRO A 227 -6.33 18.68 -23.45
CA PRO A 227 -5.50 19.84 -23.80
C PRO A 227 -4.11 19.77 -23.13
N SER A 228 -3.16 20.55 -23.64
CA SER A 228 -1.74 20.44 -23.26
C SER A 228 -1.46 20.69 -21.78
N ASP A 229 -2.19 21.62 -21.17
CA ASP A 229 -2.10 21.95 -19.75
C ASP A 229 -2.55 20.79 -18.86
N GLU A 230 -3.67 20.14 -19.21
CA GLU A 230 -4.14 18.95 -18.52
C GLU A 230 -3.15 17.78 -18.65
N ARG A 231 -2.62 17.54 -19.86
CA ARG A 231 -1.64 16.46 -20.08
C ARG A 231 -0.39 16.64 -19.23
N ALA A 232 0.05 17.87 -19.02
CA ALA A 232 1.17 18.17 -18.11
C ALA A 232 0.84 17.74 -16.67
N ILE A 233 -0.36 18.04 -16.17
CA ILE A 233 -0.80 17.62 -14.84
C ILE A 233 -0.85 16.09 -14.72
N ARG A 234 -1.30 15.36 -15.76
CA ARG A 234 -1.29 13.88 -15.77
C ARG A 234 0.13 13.34 -15.58
N THR A 235 1.10 13.90 -16.31
CA THR A 235 2.51 13.54 -16.17
C THR A 235 3.04 13.84 -14.77
N ASP A 236 2.65 14.97 -14.18
CA ASP A 236 3.08 15.37 -12.85
C ASP A 236 2.52 14.45 -11.76
N ILE A 237 1.25 14.06 -11.87
CA ILE A 237 0.63 13.06 -10.99
C ILE A 237 1.39 11.74 -11.07
N CYS A 238 1.61 11.20 -12.28
CA CYS A 238 2.34 9.93 -12.44
C CYS A 238 3.77 10.00 -11.87
N ARG A 239 4.46 11.12 -12.06
CA ARG A 239 5.80 11.34 -11.51
C ARG A 239 5.80 11.33 -9.99
N ILE A 240 4.85 12.02 -9.36
CA ILE A 240 4.74 12.09 -7.90
C ILE A 240 4.33 10.74 -7.31
N VAL A 241 3.35 10.04 -7.91
CA VAL A 241 2.93 8.71 -7.47
C VAL A 241 4.11 7.72 -7.51
N ARG A 242 4.90 7.70 -8.61
CA ARG A 242 6.07 6.83 -8.72
C ARG A 242 7.13 7.19 -7.67
N ARG A 243 7.39 8.48 -7.43
CA ARG A 243 8.29 8.93 -6.36
C ARG A 243 7.78 8.51 -4.97
N SER A 244 6.47 8.59 -4.72
CA SER A 244 5.86 8.08 -3.49
C SER A 244 6.10 6.59 -3.31
N CYS A 245 6.03 5.80 -4.39
CA CYS A 245 6.36 4.37 -4.34
C CYS A 245 7.84 4.12 -4.05
N ASP A 246 8.75 4.82 -4.74
CA ASP A 246 10.20 4.69 -4.53
C ASP A 246 10.61 5.00 -3.08
N GLN A 247 9.87 5.89 -2.41
CA GLN A 247 10.09 6.25 -1.00
C GLN A 247 9.28 5.42 0.01
N GLY A 248 8.44 4.49 -0.47
CA GLY A 248 7.59 3.65 0.39
C GLY A 248 6.44 4.38 1.07
N LEU A 249 5.99 5.52 0.51
CA LEU A 249 4.86 6.33 0.97
C LEU A 249 3.52 5.90 0.35
N MET A 250 3.58 5.23 -0.81
CA MET A 250 2.45 4.58 -1.46
C MET A 250 2.87 3.16 -1.84
N ILE A 251 1.98 2.20 -1.62
CA ILE A 251 2.22 0.79 -1.95
C ILE A 251 1.02 0.19 -2.67
N SER A 252 1.25 -0.90 -3.39
CA SER A 252 0.19 -1.68 -4.05
C SER A 252 -0.66 -0.80 -4.97
N THR A 253 -1.98 -0.86 -4.85
CA THR A 253 -2.94 -0.03 -5.58
C THR A 253 -3.54 1.08 -4.72
N TYR A 254 -3.01 1.34 -3.52
CA TYR A 254 -3.54 2.36 -2.62
C TYR A 254 -2.76 3.66 -2.71
N GLY A 255 -3.32 4.72 -2.13
CA GLY A 255 -2.85 6.07 -2.33
C GLY A 255 -3.62 6.72 -3.48
N THR A 256 -4.15 7.92 -3.27
CA THR A 256 -4.86 8.70 -4.29
C THR A 256 -4.16 10.04 -4.40
N VAL A 257 -3.93 10.48 -5.63
CA VAL A 257 -3.45 11.84 -5.92
C VAL A 257 -4.48 12.52 -6.80
N SER A 258 -4.85 13.74 -6.46
CA SER A 258 -5.60 14.62 -7.35
C SER A 258 -4.99 16.00 -7.45
N VAL A 259 -5.22 16.64 -8.60
CA VAL A 259 -4.81 18.01 -8.86
C VAL A 259 -5.94 18.76 -9.55
N ARG A 260 -6.31 19.91 -8.99
CA ARG A 260 -7.26 20.85 -9.57
C ARG A 260 -6.73 21.37 -10.89
N TRP A 261 -7.61 21.48 -11.87
CA TRP A 261 -7.28 21.93 -13.21
C TRP A 261 -7.92 23.27 -13.56
N ARG A 262 -9.26 23.37 -13.56
CA ARG A 262 -9.98 24.61 -13.93
C ARG A 262 -11.21 24.79 -13.06
N GLY A 263 -11.25 25.84 -12.24
CA GLY A 263 -12.33 26.01 -11.27
C GLY A 263 -12.38 24.81 -10.32
N ASN A 264 -13.48 24.06 -10.31
CA ASN A 264 -13.61 22.82 -9.52
C ASN A 264 -13.40 21.54 -10.34
N ASP A 265 -12.99 21.64 -11.60
CA ASP A 265 -12.56 20.48 -12.39
C ASP A 265 -11.19 20.02 -11.94
N PHE A 266 -10.93 18.71 -11.92
CA PHE A 266 -9.67 18.14 -11.44
C PHE A 266 -9.35 16.80 -12.10
N LEU A 267 -8.11 16.38 -11.93
CA LEU A 267 -7.61 15.07 -12.33
C LEU A 267 -7.37 14.21 -11.11
N ILE A 268 -7.67 12.93 -11.18
CA ILE A 268 -7.52 11.99 -10.06
C ILE A 268 -7.01 10.64 -10.54
N THR A 269 -6.18 9.99 -9.72
CA THR A 269 -5.74 8.61 -9.97
C THR A 269 -6.93 7.63 -9.91
N PRO A 270 -6.95 6.56 -10.73
CA PRO A 270 -8.01 5.55 -10.70
C PRO A 270 -7.84 4.56 -9.54
N PRO A 271 -8.86 3.75 -9.22
CA PRO A 271 -8.73 2.62 -8.31
C PRO A 271 -8.14 1.42 -9.05
N GLY A 272 -7.55 0.48 -8.32
CA GLY A 272 -7.14 -0.83 -8.86
C GLY A 272 -5.90 -0.82 -9.79
N VAL A 273 -5.41 0.33 -10.22
CA VAL A 273 -4.14 0.44 -10.95
C VAL A 273 -2.97 0.44 -9.96
N PRO A 274 -1.98 -0.47 -10.11
CA PRO A 274 -0.79 -0.47 -9.27
C PRO A 274 -0.06 0.86 -9.38
N ARG A 275 0.34 1.44 -8.26
CA ARG A 275 0.94 2.79 -8.24
C ARG A 275 2.30 2.84 -8.95
N TRP A 276 3.04 1.74 -8.93
CA TRP A 276 4.27 1.55 -9.71
C TRP A 276 4.06 1.65 -11.22
N ASP A 277 2.87 1.30 -11.69
CA ASP A 277 2.53 1.03 -13.09
C ASP A 277 1.57 2.09 -13.66
N ILE A 278 1.38 3.20 -12.94
CA ILE A 278 0.43 4.25 -13.33
C ILE A 278 0.95 5.09 -14.50
N GLU A 279 0.13 5.25 -15.53
CA GLU A 279 0.42 6.03 -16.72
C GLU A 279 -0.56 7.20 -16.90
N PRO A 280 -0.18 8.25 -17.67
CA PRO A 280 -1.05 9.41 -17.91
C PRO A 280 -2.44 9.06 -18.45
N GLU A 281 -2.54 7.98 -19.23
CA GLU A 281 -3.81 7.49 -19.77
C GLU A 281 -4.74 6.90 -18.70
N ASN A 282 -4.21 6.45 -17.56
CA ASN A 282 -5.01 5.90 -16.47
C ASN A 282 -5.67 7.00 -15.63
N ILE A 283 -5.08 8.21 -15.62
CA ILE A 283 -5.62 9.36 -14.87
C ILE A 283 -7.03 9.68 -15.36
N VAL A 284 -7.90 10.06 -14.43
CA VAL A 284 -9.33 10.29 -14.69
C VAL A 284 -9.61 11.78 -14.60
N GLN A 285 -10.24 12.33 -15.63
CA GLN A 285 -10.77 13.70 -15.59
C GLN A 285 -12.12 13.75 -14.86
N VAL A 286 -12.28 14.70 -13.96
CA VAL A 286 -13.55 15.01 -13.28
C VAL A 286 -13.93 16.44 -13.62
N LYS A 287 -15.12 16.62 -14.21
CA LYS A 287 -15.61 17.90 -14.72
C LYS A 287 -17.04 18.15 -14.28
N ASN A 288 -17.30 19.26 -13.59
CA ASN A 288 -18.62 19.59 -13.04
C ASN A 288 -19.26 18.43 -12.25
N GLY A 289 -18.45 17.67 -11.49
CA GLY A 289 -18.90 16.49 -10.74
C GLY A 289 -19.20 15.25 -11.57
N MET A 290 -18.94 15.28 -12.88
CA MET A 290 -19.04 14.14 -13.77
C MET A 290 -17.66 13.54 -14.05
N VAL A 291 -17.62 12.23 -14.27
CA VAL A 291 -16.41 11.46 -14.53
C VAL A 291 -16.23 11.26 -16.04
N GLU A 292 -14.98 11.27 -16.48
CA GLU A 292 -14.58 10.87 -17.83
C GLU A 292 -15.23 9.54 -18.25
N ALA A 293 -15.98 9.53 -19.36
CA ALA A 293 -16.61 8.30 -19.85
C ALA A 293 -15.58 7.19 -20.13
N GLY A 294 -15.89 5.96 -19.70
CA GLY A 294 -15.02 4.80 -19.88
C GLY A 294 -13.94 4.61 -18.81
N LYS A 295 -13.90 5.49 -17.79
CA LYS A 295 -12.98 5.37 -16.66
C LYS A 295 -13.70 5.35 -15.32
N ILE A 296 -13.02 4.81 -14.31
CA ILE A 296 -13.50 4.73 -12.94
C ILE A 296 -12.57 5.61 -12.08
N PRO A 297 -13.09 6.58 -11.32
CA PRO A 297 -12.28 7.45 -10.47
C PRO A 297 -11.92 6.76 -9.16
N SER A 298 -10.96 7.31 -8.41
CA SER A 298 -10.70 6.83 -7.05
C SER A 298 -11.98 6.80 -6.21
N ARG A 299 -12.06 5.86 -5.27
CA ARG A 299 -13.17 5.73 -4.34
C ARG A 299 -13.31 6.96 -3.42
N SER A 300 -12.26 7.78 -3.29
CA SER A 300 -12.29 9.04 -2.54
C SER A 300 -12.73 10.25 -3.37
N VAL A 301 -13.17 10.08 -4.62
CA VAL A 301 -13.47 11.21 -5.54
C VAL A 301 -14.48 12.21 -4.97
N ALA A 302 -15.51 11.73 -4.25
CA ALA A 302 -16.52 12.59 -3.63
C ALA A 302 -15.91 13.50 -2.54
N MET A 303 -15.03 12.94 -1.71
CA MET A 303 -14.29 13.71 -0.69
C MET A 303 -13.37 14.76 -1.33
N HIS A 304 -12.61 14.37 -2.37
CA HIS A 304 -11.72 15.30 -3.06
C HIS A 304 -12.50 16.44 -3.71
N GLN A 305 -13.65 16.13 -4.33
CA GLN A 305 -14.53 17.14 -4.91
C GLN A 305 -15.07 18.12 -3.84
N ALA A 306 -15.52 17.61 -2.69
CA ALA A 306 -16.03 18.44 -1.60
C ALA A 306 -14.95 19.36 -1.01
N ILE A 307 -13.72 18.86 -0.86
CA ILE A 307 -12.56 19.67 -0.45
C ILE A 307 -12.32 20.78 -1.46
N TYR A 308 -12.26 20.46 -2.76
CA TYR A 308 -12.02 21.45 -3.79
C TYR A 308 -13.12 22.53 -3.88
N GLN A 309 -14.38 22.15 -3.73
CA GLN A 309 -15.49 23.09 -3.74
C GLN A 309 -15.47 24.05 -2.55
N SER A 310 -15.09 23.56 -1.38
CA SER A 310 -15.09 24.33 -0.12
C SER A 310 -13.83 25.17 0.08
N ASN A 311 -12.72 24.79 -0.59
CA ASN A 311 -11.39 25.35 -0.37
C ASN A 311 -10.74 25.80 -1.69
N PRO A 312 -11.00 27.04 -2.15
CA PRO A 312 -10.42 27.57 -3.40
C PRO A 312 -8.89 27.72 -3.40
N HIS A 313 -8.25 27.66 -2.23
CA HIS A 313 -6.80 27.75 -2.07
C HIS A 313 -6.07 26.40 -2.17
N ILE A 314 -6.81 25.29 -2.17
CA ILE A 314 -6.29 23.93 -2.29
C ILE A 314 -6.38 23.50 -3.76
N ASP A 315 -5.24 23.12 -4.33
CA ASP A 315 -5.11 22.69 -5.72
C ASP A 315 -4.58 21.27 -5.86
N SER A 316 -4.07 20.66 -4.79
CA SER A 316 -3.59 19.28 -4.79
C SER A 316 -3.93 18.56 -3.50
N ILE A 317 -4.26 17.27 -3.64
CA ILE A 317 -4.64 16.40 -2.53
C ILE A 317 -3.91 15.07 -2.70
N ILE A 318 -3.28 14.60 -1.63
CA ILE A 318 -2.71 13.26 -1.53
C ILE A 318 -3.37 12.54 -0.35
N LEU A 319 -3.99 11.40 -0.61
CA LEU A 319 -4.53 10.49 0.41
C LEU A 319 -3.70 9.20 0.36
N THR A 320 -3.13 8.71 1.45
CA THR A 320 -2.33 7.46 1.42
C THR A 320 -2.31 6.72 2.75
N GLN A 321 -1.70 5.54 2.80
CA GLN A 321 -1.46 4.76 4.01
C GLN A 321 0.05 4.60 4.24
N SER A 322 0.69 5.69 4.60
CA SER A 322 2.14 5.70 4.83
C SER A 322 2.48 5.01 6.17
N PRO A 323 3.44 4.06 6.23
CA PRO A 323 3.53 3.10 7.34
C PRO A 323 3.68 3.69 8.75
N ALA A 324 4.51 4.72 8.94
CA ALA A 324 4.72 5.32 10.26
C ALA A 324 3.51 6.16 10.69
N LEU A 325 2.99 6.98 9.78
CA LEU A 325 1.79 7.77 10.04
C LEU A 325 0.57 6.90 10.34
N MET A 326 0.44 5.74 9.69
CA MET A 326 -0.62 4.78 10.00
C MET A 326 -0.54 4.23 11.43
N GLY A 327 0.67 4.19 12.03
CA GLY A 327 0.83 3.87 13.45
C GLY A 327 0.15 4.90 14.37
N PHE A 328 0.19 6.19 14.02
CA PHE A 328 -0.57 7.23 14.73
C PHE A 328 -2.07 7.13 14.44
N CYS A 329 -2.45 6.87 13.19
CA CYS A 329 -3.86 6.69 12.80
C CYS A 329 -4.54 5.53 13.55
N THR A 330 -3.78 4.54 14.01
CA THR A 330 -4.32 3.30 14.61
C THR A 330 -3.93 3.13 16.08
N SER A 331 -3.25 4.09 16.71
CA SER A 331 -2.97 4.06 18.16
C SER A 331 -3.79 5.06 18.96
N GLY A 332 -4.38 6.06 18.29
CA GLY A 332 -5.04 7.20 18.95
C GLY A 332 -4.08 8.14 19.69
N VAL A 333 -2.77 7.89 19.62
CA VAL A 333 -1.74 8.76 20.18
C VAL A 333 -1.64 10.01 19.31
N LYS A 334 -1.61 11.19 19.94
CA LYS A 334 -1.43 12.46 19.22
C LYS A 334 -0.11 12.45 18.44
N PHE A 335 -0.19 12.79 17.16
CA PHE A 335 0.99 13.06 16.34
C PHE A 335 1.49 14.48 16.63
N ASP A 336 2.49 14.59 17.51
CA ASP A 336 3.02 15.89 17.95
C ASP A 336 4.19 16.36 17.08
N VAL A 337 3.86 17.22 16.11
CA VAL A 337 4.85 17.81 15.19
C VAL A 337 5.68 18.92 15.81
N ARG A 338 5.38 19.35 17.05
CA ARG A 338 6.17 20.37 17.78
C ARG A 338 7.51 19.83 18.28
N THR A 339 7.92 18.63 17.89
CA THR A 339 9.19 18.04 18.30
C THR A 339 10.34 18.37 17.34
N ILE A 340 10.02 18.83 16.13
CA ILE A 340 10.98 19.15 15.06
C ILE A 340 10.50 20.45 14.39
N PRO A 341 11.35 21.50 14.27
CA PRO A 341 10.94 22.79 13.71
C PRO A 341 10.33 22.68 12.30
N GLU A 342 10.99 21.97 11.40
CA GLU A 342 10.51 21.75 10.02
C GLU A 342 9.13 21.12 9.99
N SER A 343 8.89 20.12 10.84
CA SER A 343 7.60 19.44 10.93
C SER A 343 6.47 20.38 11.34
N TRP A 344 6.72 21.23 12.32
CA TRP A 344 5.72 22.22 12.74
C TRP A 344 5.51 23.31 11.68
N ILE A 345 6.57 23.81 11.04
CA ILE A 345 6.47 24.82 9.97
C ILE A 345 5.58 24.32 8.82
N GLN A 346 5.79 23.08 8.39
CA GLN A 346 5.10 22.50 7.23
C GLN A 346 3.69 21.98 7.56
N LEU A 347 3.48 21.45 8.77
CA LEU A 347 2.26 20.71 9.11
C LEU A 347 1.38 21.42 10.16
N GLN A 348 1.95 22.30 10.96
CA GLN A 348 1.32 23.03 12.07
C GLN A 348 0.68 22.11 13.11
N ASP A 349 -0.65 21.95 13.09
CA ASP A 349 -1.37 20.99 13.92
C ASP A 349 -2.00 19.94 13.02
N VAL A 350 -1.77 18.67 13.37
CA VAL A 350 -2.27 17.51 12.62
C VAL A 350 -3.30 16.74 13.46
N PRO A 351 -4.59 17.02 13.30
CA PRO A 351 -5.64 16.35 14.07
C PRO A 351 -5.88 14.92 13.58
N ILE A 352 -6.34 14.09 14.51
CA ILE A 352 -6.86 12.74 14.21
C ILE A 352 -8.37 12.85 14.07
N VAL A 353 -8.88 12.50 12.90
CA VAL A 353 -10.30 12.41 12.59
C VAL A 353 -10.82 11.03 13.01
N PRO A 354 -11.88 10.93 13.82
CA PRO A 354 -12.48 9.65 14.18
C PRO A 354 -12.92 8.85 12.95
N PHE A 355 -12.72 7.54 12.97
CA PHE A 355 -13.19 6.64 11.91
C PHE A 355 -14.71 6.74 11.78
N GLY A 356 -15.21 6.88 10.56
CA GLY A 356 -16.64 7.03 10.26
C GLY A 356 -16.98 8.44 9.78
N LEU A 357 -16.39 9.45 10.41
CA LEU A 357 -16.74 10.84 10.15
C LEU A 357 -16.54 11.24 8.69
N GLN A 358 -15.57 10.62 7.99
CA GLN A 358 -15.26 10.92 6.60
C GLN A 358 -16.35 10.52 5.59
N TYR A 359 -17.32 9.68 6.00
CA TYR A 359 -18.47 9.30 5.18
C TYR A 359 -19.83 9.53 5.87
N GLU A 360 -19.86 9.78 7.17
CA GLU A 360 -21.07 10.19 7.91
C GLU A 360 -21.40 11.68 7.73
N ASP A 361 -20.37 12.54 7.69
CA ASP A 361 -20.51 13.98 7.45
C ASP A 361 -19.65 14.41 6.25
N PRO A 362 -20.26 14.63 5.07
CA PRO A 362 -19.55 15.06 3.87
C PRO A 362 -18.75 16.36 4.02
N MET A 363 -19.08 17.20 5.01
CA MET A 363 -18.45 18.50 5.22
C MET A 363 -17.37 18.50 6.31
N ALA A 364 -17.28 17.47 7.14
CA ALA A 364 -16.29 17.40 8.21
C ALA A 364 -14.85 17.53 7.69
N ILE A 365 -14.48 16.75 6.67
CA ILE A 365 -13.14 16.80 6.07
C ILE A 365 -12.88 18.13 5.33
N PRO A 366 -13.78 18.62 4.44
CA PRO A 366 -13.62 19.94 3.84
C PRO A 366 -13.46 21.10 4.83
N GLU A 367 -14.19 21.11 5.95
CA GLU A 367 -14.09 22.16 6.96
C GLU A 367 -12.75 22.10 7.72
N MET A 368 -12.27 20.90 8.08
CA MET A 368 -10.98 20.75 8.76
C MET A 368 -9.80 21.12 7.86
N THR A 369 -9.87 20.78 6.57
CA THR A 369 -8.82 21.12 5.59
C THR A 369 -8.66 22.62 5.31
N LYS A 370 -9.60 23.47 5.74
CA LYS A 370 -9.43 24.95 5.72
C LYS A 370 -8.24 25.43 6.55
N LYS A 371 -7.92 24.71 7.63
CA LYS A 371 -6.91 25.11 8.61
C LYS A 371 -5.77 24.12 8.72
N HIS A 372 -6.01 22.87 8.39
CA HIS A 372 -5.07 21.78 8.59
C HIS A 372 -4.64 21.21 7.24
N PRO A 373 -3.37 21.43 6.81
CA PRO A 373 -2.87 20.87 5.56
C PRO A 373 -2.72 19.35 5.63
N CYS A 374 -2.71 18.75 6.83
CA CYS A 374 -2.59 17.33 7.06
C CYS A 374 -3.63 16.86 8.09
N LEU A 375 -4.32 15.75 7.78
CA LEU A 375 -5.27 15.07 8.67
C LEU A 375 -4.90 13.58 8.76
N LEU A 376 -4.98 13.01 9.96
CA LEU A 376 -4.90 11.56 10.16
C LEU A 376 -6.32 11.01 10.27
N LEU A 377 -6.77 10.21 9.32
CA LEU A 377 -8.08 9.55 9.38
C LEU A 377 -7.89 8.23 10.12
N ALA A 378 -8.44 8.14 11.34
CA ALA A 378 -8.23 7.00 12.22
C ALA A 378 -8.58 5.69 11.51
N ASN A 379 -7.72 4.68 11.61
CA ASN A 379 -7.88 3.37 10.97
C ASN A 379 -8.11 3.36 9.44
N ASP A 380 -7.90 4.48 8.73
CA ASP A 380 -8.17 4.56 7.29
C ASP A 380 -6.93 5.02 6.51
N SER A 381 -6.52 6.28 6.67
CA SER A 381 -5.51 6.89 5.81
C SER A 381 -5.02 8.24 6.34
N VAL A 382 -4.02 8.80 5.66
CA VAL A 382 -3.49 10.15 5.86
C VAL A 382 -3.93 11.01 4.68
N LEU A 383 -4.54 12.16 4.95
CA LEU A 383 -4.92 13.14 3.94
C LEU A 383 -4.00 14.36 4.04
N ILE A 384 -3.44 14.78 2.91
CA ILE A 384 -2.62 15.98 2.80
C ILE A 384 -3.13 16.85 1.66
N THR A 385 -3.18 18.15 1.89
CA THR A 385 -3.64 19.15 0.93
C THR A 385 -2.56 20.20 0.71
N GLY A 386 -2.59 20.87 -0.43
CA GLY A 386 -1.71 21.99 -0.71
C GLY A 386 -2.05 22.71 -2.01
N LYS A 387 -1.27 23.74 -2.32
CA LYS A 387 -1.45 24.61 -3.49
C LYS A 387 -0.70 24.14 -4.73
N LYS A 388 0.37 23.36 -4.56
CA LYS A 388 1.09 22.72 -5.66
C LYS A 388 1.33 21.27 -5.28
N LEU A 389 1.26 20.40 -6.28
CA LEU A 389 1.42 18.96 -6.05
C LEU A 389 2.77 18.62 -5.40
N ILE A 390 3.85 19.33 -5.76
CA ILE A 390 5.16 19.11 -5.15
C ILE A 390 5.20 19.50 -3.68
N ASP A 391 4.54 20.60 -3.29
CA ASP A 391 4.46 21.06 -1.90
C ASP A 391 3.61 20.09 -1.06
N THR A 392 2.47 19.63 -1.61
CA THR A 392 1.64 18.58 -0.98
C THR A 392 2.41 17.27 -0.78
N PHE A 393 3.28 16.92 -1.73
CA PHE A 393 4.13 15.75 -1.61
C PHE A 393 5.24 15.95 -0.58
N ASP A 394 5.84 17.13 -0.50
CA ASP A 394 6.84 17.47 0.52
C ASP A 394 6.25 17.40 1.94
N HIS A 395 5.04 17.93 2.14
CA HIS A 395 4.30 17.77 3.40
C HIS A 395 4.12 16.28 3.78
N LEU A 396 3.89 15.38 2.80
CA LEU A 396 3.82 13.95 3.05
C LEU A 396 5.15 13.36 3.50
N GLU A 397 6.25 13.74 2.83
CA GLU A 397 7.59 13.31 3.22
C GLU A 397 7.93 13.76 4.64
N VAL A 398 7.68 15.04 4.95
CA VAL A 398 7.92 15.62 6.27
C VAL A 398 7.06 14.92 7.32
N ALA A 399 5.77 14.68 7.06
CA ALA A 399 4.89 13.99 7.99
C ALA A 399 5.36 12.56 8.29
N GLU A 400 5.67 11.77 7.26
CA GLU A 400 6.14 10.39 7.45
C GLU A 400 7.51 10.35 8.13
N PHE A 401 8.42 11.24 7.75
CA PHE A 401 9.74 11.36 8.38
C PHE A 401 9.59 11.65 9.88
N SER A 402 8.75 12.62 10.22
CA SER A 402 8.49 13.00 11.62
C SER A 402 7.87 11.85 12.39
N ALA A 403 6.89 11.15 11.82
CA ALA A 403 6.26 9.99 12.43
C ALA A 403 7.29 8.88 12.71
N LYS A 404 8.19 8.59 11.77
CA LYS A 404 9.30 7.64 11.96
C LYS A 404 10.20 8.07 13.11
N SER A 405 10.63 9.33 13.15
CA SER A 405 11.48 9.86 14.22
C SER A 405 10.83 9.73 15.59
N LEU A 406 9.53 10.04 15.70
CA LEU A 406 8.78 9.93 16.95
C LEU A 406 8.65 8.48 17.42
N ILE A 407 8.34 7.54 16.52
CA ILE A 407 8.28 6.11 16.83
C ILE A 407 9.64 5.60 17.30
N MET A 408 10.71 5.97 16.60
CA MET A 408 12.08 5.55 16.95
C MET A 408 12.58 6.19 18.26
N ALA A 409 12.03 7.35 18.65
CA ALA A 409 12.34 7.99 19.92
C ALA A 409 11.63 7.33 21.11
N ALA A 410 10.50 6.64 20.90
CA ALA A 410 9.69 6.08 21.98
C ALA A 410 10.46 5.12 22.92
N PRO A 411 11.36 4.23 22.44
CA PRO A 411 12.17 3.40 23.32
C PRO A 411 13.29 4.16 24.06
N ILE A 412 13.68 5.35 23.59
CA ILE A 412 14.76 6.16 24.16
C ILE A 412 14.26 6.95 25.38
N GLY A 413 13.07 7.53 25.29
CA GLY A 413 12.50 8.29 26.40
C GLY A 413 11.32 9.17 25.99
N LYS A 414 10.90 10.03 26.93
CA LYS A 414 9.79 10.95 26.71
C LYS A 414 10.16 12.06 25.72
N LEU A 415 9.24 12.34 24.80
CA LEU A 415 9.34 13.46 23.86
C LEU A 415 9.33 14.79 24.63
N LYS A 416 10.11 15.76 24.11
CA LYS A 416 10.21 17.12 24.64
C LYS A 416 9.82 18.10 23.52
N PRO A 417 8.54 18.50 23.43
CA PRO A 417 8.10 19.43 22.39
C PRO A 417 8.67 20.83 22.61
N ILE A 418 8.82 21.56 21.51
CA ILE A 418 9.12 22.99 21.43
C ILE A 418 7.98 23.74 22.13
N ASN A 419 8.35 24.67 23.02
CA ASN A 419 7.37 25.38 23.83
C ASN A 419 6.67 26.50 23.04
N ASP A 420 5.54 27.01 23.56
CA ASP A 420 4.71 27.98 22.83
C ASP A 420 5.46 29.27 22.45
N LYS A 421 6.44 29.70 23.24
CA LYS A 421 7.25 30.89 22.92
C LYS A 421 8.15 30.61 21.72
N GLU A 422 8.82 29.47 21.70
CA GLU A 422 9.68 29.06 20.58
C GLU A 422 8.86 28.79 19.31
N ILE A 423 7.65 28.25 19.45
CA ILE A 423 6.70 28.11 18.33
C ILE A 423 6.31 29.46 17.75
N GLU A 424 6.05 30.46 18.60
CA GLU A 424 5.74 31.81 18.14
C GLU A 424 6.94 32.47 17.42
N GLU A 425 8.17 32.22 17.89
CA GLU A 425 9.39 32.65 17.20
C GLU A 425 9.49 32.03 15.79
N LEU A 426 9.19 30.73 15.64
CA LEU A 426 9.14 30.06 14.33
C LEU A 426 8.03 30.65 13.45
N ARG A 427 6.84 30.89 14.01
CA ARG A 427 5.70 31.46 13.28
C ARG A 427 6.07 32.79 12.63
N ILE A 428 6.70 33.68 13.38
CA ILE A 428 7.14 34.99 12.92
C ILE A 428 8.29 34.87 11.90
N ALA A 429 9.30 34.04 12.19
CA ALA A 429 10.48 33.93 11.34
C ALA A 429 10.20 33.32 9.95
N PHE A 430 9.21 32.43 9.87
CA PHE A 430 8.88 31.67 8.65
C PHE A 430 7.52 32.04 8.04
N HIS A 431 6.85 33.08 8.55
CA HIS A 431 5.55 33.55 8.04
C HIS A 431 4.48 32.45 8.00
N VAL A 432 4.45 31.59 9.02
CA VAL A 432 3.53 30.45 9.07
C VAL A 432 2.14 30.92 9.50
N GLY A 433 1.13 30.71 8.64
CA GLY A 433 -0.27 31.05 8.92
C GLY A 433 -0.69 32.49 8.59
N GLU A 434 0.14 33.25 7.86
CA GLU A 434 -0.19 34.58 7.30
C GLU A 434 -0.90 34.51 5.94
#